data_AF-A0A3D1JC85-F1
#
_entry.id   AF-A0A3D1JC85-F1
#
_cell.length_a   1.000
_cell.length_b   1.000
_cell.length_c   1.000
_cell.angle_alpha   90.00
_cell.angle_beta   90.00
_cell.angle_gamma   90.00
#
_symmetry.space_group_name_H-M   'P 1'
#
loop_
_entity.id
_entity.type
_entity.pdbx_description
1 polymer ?
#
loop_
_entity_poly.entity_id
_entity_poly.type
_entity_poly.pdbx_seq_one_letter_code
_entity_poly.pdbx_strand_id
1 'polypeptide(L)'
;MTDAEKLAYLTEIINLAAIQQLPKATEHFVSDLHGEYDAFDHILRNGSGRIREKITDLFGDTLSAKEQTELCFLIYYPEELLQEKQLDDHAWQTLMEQLVTVARYTSSKYTRSKVRKALPPAFAYILEELLYQYDADFNKEAYYNAIFEQIIALDTAPLFCQELAFLIQRFVVDHLHVLGDIYDRGPAPDKIMDRLMTLPSLDIQLGNH
;
A
#
# COMPACT_ATOMS: atom_id res chain seq x y z
N MET A 1 37.99 15.62 11.36
CA MET A 1 37.12 14.57 10.83
C MET A 1 37.90 13.27 10.82
N THR A 2 37.50 12.30 11.63
CA THR A 2 38.13 10.97 11.71
C THR A 2 37.89 10.19 10.42
N ASP A 3 38.68 9.15 10.15
CA ASP A 3 38.45 8.31 8.97
C ASP A 3 37.13 7.53 9.05
N ALA A 4 36.64 7.26 10.27
CA ALA A 4 35.30 6.70 10.48
C ALA A 4 34.19 7.69 10.11
N GLU A 5 34.34 8.98 10.47
CA GLU A 5 33.40 10.03 10.07
C GLU A 5 33.40 10.21 8.54
N LYS A 6 34.58 10.22 7.90
CA LYS A 6 34.70 10.26 6.42
C LYS A 6 33.97 9.09 5.76
N LEU A 7 34.16 7.88 6.27
CA LEU A 7 33.51 6.69 5.72
C LEU A 7 31.98 6.78 5.86
N ALA A 8 31.47 7.23 7.01
CA ALA A 8 30.03 7.43 7.22
C ALA A 8 29.43 8.43 6.23
N TYR A 9 30.10 9.57 5.98
CA TYR A 9 29.66 10.54 4.97
C TYR A 9 29.68 9.97 3.55
N LEU A 10 30.73 9.23 3.18
CA LEU A 10 30.82 8.59 1.87
C LEU A 10 29.73 7.53 1.68
N THR A 11 29.45 6.72 2.70
CA THR A 11 28.35 5.74 2.68
C THR A 11 27.00 6.43 2.50
N GLU A 12 26.76 7.55 3.18
CA GLU A 12 25.51 8.29 3.02
C GLU A 12 25.36 8.91 1.64
N ILE A 13 26.43 9.46 1.07
CA ILE A 13 26.43 9.95 -0.32
C ILE A 13 26.07 8.83 -1.29
N ILE A 14 26.66 7.63 -1.12
CA ILE A 14 26.36 6.46 -1.95
C ILE A 14 24.88 6.07 -1.81
N ASN A 15 24.36 6.01 -0.58
CA ASN A 15 22.97 5.66 -0.31
C ASN A 15 21.99 6.66 -0.97
N LEU A 16 22.20 7.95 -0.78
CA LEU A 16 21.34 8.99 -1.35
C LEU A 16 21.42 9.02 -2.88
N ALA A 17 22.62 8.84 -3.45
CA ALA A 17 22.78 8.74 -4.89
C ALA A 17 22.05 7.53 -5.48
N ALA A 18 22.08 6.37 -4.80
CA ALA A 18 21.34 5.19 -5.21
C ALA A 18 19.83 5.39 -5.10
N ILE A 19 19.33 6.04 -4.04
CA ILE A 19 17.91 6.34 -3.85
C ILE A 19 17.38 7.25 -4.96
N GLN A 20 18.17 8.23 -5.43
CA GLN A 20 17.79 9.11 -6.54
C GLN A 20 17.58 8.37 -7.88
N GLN A 21 18.08 7.15 -8.02
CA GLN A 21 17.87 6.33 -9.23
C GLN A 21 16.57 5.53 -9.20
N LEU A 22 15.85 5.51 -8.07
CA LEU A 22 14.54 4.88 -8.01
C LEU A 22 13.50 5.71 -8.79
N PRO A 23 12.44 5.07 -9.30
CA PRO A 23 11.32 5.79 -9.89
C PRO A 23 10.77 6.84 -8.92
N LYS A 24 10.34 8.01 -9.44
CA LYS A 24 9.75 9.06 -8.61
C LYS A 24 8.56 8.49 -7.85
N ALA A 25 8.53 8.73 -6.54
CA ALA A 25 7.43 8.34 -5.70
C ALA A 25 6.16 9.15 -6.03
N THR A 26 5.01 8.63 -5.65
CA THR A 26 3.72 9.22 -6.01
C THR A 26 3.36 10.34 -5.04
N GLU A 27 3.26 11.56 -5.56
CA GLU A 27 2.74 12.73 -4.84
C GLU A 27 1.24 12.87 -5.12
N HIS A 28 0.46 13.04 -4.06
CA HIS A 28 -0.99 13.14 -4.13
C HIS A 28 -1.41 14.52 -3.64
N PHE A 29 -2.06 15.30 -4.49
CA PHE A 29 -2.55 16.63 -4.16
C PHE A 29 -4.06 16.56 -3.94
N VAL A 30 -4.52 17.05 -2.80
CA VAL A 30 -5.95 17.14 -2.47
C VAL A 30 -6.25 18.57 -2.04
N SER A 31 -7.30 19.15 -2.61
CA SER A 31 -7.82 20.45 -2.23
C SER A 31 -9.27 20.35 -1.79
N ASP A 32 -9.79 21.43 -1.20
CA ASP A 32 -11.22 21.63 -0.96
C ASP A 32 -11.85 20.55 -0.07
N LEU A 33 -11.13 20.16 1.01
CA LEU A 33 -11.60 19.15 1.95
C LEU A 33 -12.89 19.59 2.65
N HIS A 34 -12.94 20.84 3.12
CA HIS A 34 -14.13 21.49 3.69
C HIS A 34 -14.90 20.60 4.68
N GLY A 35 -14.25 19.80 5.51
CA GLY A 35 -14.91 18.90 6.48
C GLY A 35 -15.64 17.66 5.90
N GLU A 36 -15.52 17.39 4.60
CA GLU A 36 -16.13 16.22 3.91
C GLU A 36 -15.27 14.96 4.05
N TYR A 37 -15.30 14.36 5.24
CA TYR A 37 -14.45 13.21 5.58
C TYR A 37 -14.61 12.00 4.65
N ASP A 38 -15.84 11.59 4.34
CA ASP A 38 -16.08 10.34 3.59
C ASP A 38 -15.52 10.43 2.16
N ALA A 39 -15.66 11.59 1.52
CA ALA A 39 -15.09 11.86 0.21
C ALA A 39 -13.55 11.85 0.27
N PHE A 40 -12.98 12.52 1.27
CA PHE A 40 -11.54 12.55 1.50
C PHE A 40 -10.96 11.15 1.73
N ASP A 41 -11.54 10.36 2.63
CA ASP A 41 -11.05 9.03 2.96
C ASP A 41 -11.21 8.07 1.77
N HIS A 42 -12.27 8.21 0.96
CA HIS A 42 -12.40 7.46 -0.29
C HIS A 42 -11.28 7.80 -1.30
N ILE A 43 -10.95 9.09 -1.47
CA ILE A 43 -9.87 9.54 -2.35
C ILE A 43 -8.52 8.96 -1.90
N LEU A 44 -8.27 8.91 -0.59
CA LEU A 44 -7.07 8.27 -0.06
C LEU A 44 -7.06 6.76 -0.31
N ARG A 45 -8.16 6.07 -0.02
CA ARG A 45 -8.31 4.62 -0.20
C ARG A 45 -8.13 4.18 -1.64
N ASN A 46 -8.66 4.95 -2.59
CA ASN A 46 -8.57 4.64 -4.02
C ASN A 46 -7.27 5.15 -4.68
N GLY A 47 -6.47 5.94 -3.96
CA GLY A 47 -5.24 6.55 -4.44
C GLY A 47 -5.46 7.48 -5.64
N SER A 48 -6.57 8.22 -5.66
CA SER A 48 -7.06 8.97 -6.84
C SER A 48 -7.11 8.15 -8.12
N GLY A 49 -7.62 6.92 -8.02
CA GLY A 49 -7.77 5.99 -9.15
C GLY A 49 -6.48 5.27 -9.56
N ARG A 50 -5.33 5.57 -8.94
CA ARG A 50 -4.07 4.89 -9.25
C ARG A 50 -4.12 3.40 -8.97
N ILE A 51 -4.83 2.95 -7.94
CA ILE A 51 -4.99 1.50 -7.68
C ILE A 51 -5.65 0.81 -8.88
N ARG A 52 -6.70 1.40 -9.45
CA ARG A 52 -7.39 0.86 -10.62
C ARG A 52 -6.47 0.77 -11.82
N GLU A 53 -5.70 1.83 -12.10
CA GLU A 53 -4.70 1.80 -13.19
C GLU A 53 -3.72 0.63 -12.99
N LYS A 54 -3.20 0.45 -11.77
CA LYS A 54 -2.21 -0.60 -11.45
C LYS A 54 -2.80 -2.01 -11.58
N ILE A 55 -4.05 -2.21 -11.19
CA ILE A 55 -4.76 -3.48 -11.38
C ILE A 55 -4.99 -3.74 -12.87
N THR A 56 -5.39 -2.74 -13.65
CA THR A 56 -5.55 -2.88 -15.10
C THR A 56 -4.21 -3.17 -15.80
N ASP A 57 -3.11 -2.53 -15.38
CA ASP A 57 -1.77 -2.80 -15.91
C ASP A 57 -1.33 -4.25 -15.67
N LEU A 58 -1.69 -4.83 -14.52
CA LEU A 58 -1.30 -6.19 -14.12
C LEU A 58 -2.21 -7.29 -14.66
N PHE A 59 -3.52 -7.02 -14.71
CA PHE A 59 -4.55 -8.05 -14.91
C PHE A 59 -5.48 -7.76 -16.09
N GLY A 60 -5.16 -6.78 -16.94
CA GLY A 60 -5.98 -6.38 -18.09
C GLY A 60 -6.34 -7.56 -19.02
N ASP A 61 -5.42 -8.51 -19.16
CA ASP A 61 -5.57 -9.68 -20.03
C ASP A 61 -6.06 -10.95 -19.30
N THR A 62 -6.09 -10.95 -17.97
CA THR A 62 -6.36 -12.14 -17.15
C THR A 62 -7.67 -12.05 -16.36
N LEU A 63 -8.07 -10.85 -15.95
CA LEU A 63 -9.31 -10.60 -15.20
C LEU A 63 -10.30 -9.79 -16.02
N SER A 64 -11.57 -10.14 -15.93
CA SER A 64 -12.66 -9.35 -16.49
C SER A 64 -12.76 -7.98 -15.80
N ALA A 65 -13.41 -7.02 -16.47
CA ALA A 65 -13.64 -5.69 -15.90
C ALA A 65 -14.40 -5.73 -14.56
N LYS A 66 -15.26 -6.75 -14.37
CA LYS A 66 -16.00 -6.96 -13.12
C LYS A 66 -15.05 -7.41 -12.01
N GLU A 67 -14.22 -8.42 -12.26
CA GLU A 67 -13.25 -8.93 -11.28
C GLU A 67 -12.22 -7.86 -10.90
N GLN A 68 -11.74 -7.07 -11.87
CA GLN A 68 -10.86 -5.93 -11.58
C GLN A 68 -11.55 -4.90 -10.67
N THR A 69 -12.84 -4.64 -10.89
CA THR A 69 -13.62 -3.72 -10.06
C THR A 69 -13.80 -4.28 -8.65
N GLU A 70 -14.12 -5.57 -8.51
CA GLU A 70 -14.25 -6.25 -7.22
C GLU A 70 -12.92 -6.20 -6.44
N LEU A 71 -11.78 -6.44 -7.09
CA LEU A 71 -10.45 -6.33 -6.47
C LEU A 71 -10.13 -4.89 -6.04
N CYS A 72 -10.48 -3.89 -6.86
CA CYS A 72 -10.33 -2.48 -6.47
C CYS A 72 -11.11 -2.17 -5.19
N PHE A 73 -12.41 -2.50 -5.14
CA PHE A 73 -13.24 -2.21 -3.98
C PHE A 73 -12.76 -2.95 -2.74
N LEU A 74 -12.31 -4.20 -2.88
CA LEU A 74 -11.70 -4.96 -1.79
C LEU A 74 -10.46 -4.26 -1.23
N ILE A 75 -9.62 -3.69 -2.09
CA ILE A 75 -8.47 -2.90 -1.62
C ILE A 75 -8.93 -1.60 -0.97
N TYR A 76 -10.01 -0.97 -1.42
CA TYR A 76 -10.50 0.30 -0.84
C TYR A 76 -11.13 0.09 0.55
N TYR A 77 -11.94 -0.95 0.69
CA TYR A 77 -12.74 -1.25 1.87
C TYR A 77 -12.52 -2.70 2.35
N PRO A 78 -11.27 -3.06 2.73
CA PRO A 78 -10.95 -4.45 3.03
C PRO A 78 -11.69 -4.94 4.28
N GLU A 79 -11.82 -4.11 5.31
CA GLU A 79 -12.50 -4.46 6.56
C GLU A 79 -13.96 -4.86 6.33
N GLU A 80 -14.67 -4.12 5.50
CA GLU A 80 -16.09 -4.35 5.21
C GLU A 80 -16.25 -5.58 4.29
N LEU A 81 -15.46 -5.64 3.21
CA LEU A 81 -15.69 -6.63 2.15
C LEU A 81 -15.07 -8.00 2.42
N LEU A 82 -14.09 -8.10 3.32
CA LEU A 82 -13.49 -9.39 3.70
C LEU A 82 -14.29 -10.09 4.80
N GLN A 83 -14.94 -9.35 5.70
CA GLN A 83 -15.79 -9.94 6.75
C GLN A 83 -17.03 -10.65 6.19
N GLU A 84 -17.57 -10.15 5.08
CA GLU A 84 -18.77 -10.70 4.44
C GLU A 84 -18.48 -11.87 3.48
N LYS A 85 -17.21 -12.17 3.21
CA LYS A 85 -16.80 -13.15 2.21
C LYS A 85 -16.75 -14.57 2.78
N GLN A 86 -17.51 -15.46 2.16
CA GLN A 86 -17.36 -16.90 2.30
C GLN A 86 -16.68 -17.45 1.06
N LEU A 87 -15.35 -17.58 1.12
CA LEU A 87 -14.53 -18.14 0.05
C LEU A 87 -14.06 -19.54 0.45
N ASP A 88 -13.89 -20.41 -0.55
CA ASP A 88 -13.17 -21.66 -0.38
C ASP A 88 -11.66 -21.41 -0.38
N ASP A 89 -10.89 -22.45 -0.03
CA ASP A 89 -9.43 -22.37 0.08
C ASP A 89 -8.77 -21.89 -1.23
N HIS A 90 -9.30 -22.34 -2.38
CA HIS A 90 -8.77 -21.96 -3.68
C HIS A 90 -9.00 -20.48 -4.01
N ALA A 91 -10.20 -19.97 -3.72
CA ALA A 91 -10.52 -18.56 -3.91
C ALA A 91 -9.75 -17.67 -2.93
N TRP A 92 -9.52 -18.10 -1.69
CA TRP A 92 -8.64 -17.39 -0.76
C TRP A 92 -7.21 -17.31 -1.27
N GLN A 93 -6.65 -18.43 -1.73
CA GLN A 93 -5.31 -18.46 -2.29
C GLN A 93 -5.19 -17.53 -3.51
N THR A 94 -6.15 -17.60 -4.43
CA THR A 94 -6.18 -16.73 -5.62
C THR A 94 -6.20 -15.25 -5.24
N LEU A 95 -7.03 -14.87 -4.25
CA LEU A 95 -7.10 -13.49 -3.78
C LEU A 95 -5.78 -13.03 -3.13
N MET A 96 -5.16 -13.87 -2.31
CA MET A 96 -3.86 -13.56 -1.69
C MET A 96 -2.76 -13.39 -2.75
N GLU A 97 -2.70 -14.26 -3.75
CA GLU A 97 -1.76 -14.16 -4.88
C GLU A 97 -1.94 -12.87 -5.68
N GLN A 98 -3.20 -12.49 -5.96
CA GLN A 98 -3.53 -11.23 -6.64
C GLN A 98 -3.06 -10.03 -5.80
N LEU A 99 -3.39 -9.99 -4.51
CA LEU A 99 -2.99 -8.89 -3.61
C LEU A 99 -1.47 -8.80 -3.45
N VAL A 100 -0.77 -9.93 -3.29
CA VAL A 100 0.70 -9.95 -3.27
C VAL A 100 1.28 -9.40 -4.57
N THR A 101 0.70 -9.75 -5.72
CA THR A 101 1.14 -9.25 -7.02
C THR A 101 0.99 -7.73 -7.12
N VAL A 102 -0.15 -7.17 -6.68
CA VAL A 102 -0.36 -5.71 -6.64
C VAL A 102 0.59 -5.04 -5.64
N ALA A 103 0.77 -5.61 -4.45
CA ALA A 103 1.66 -5.09 -3.43
C ALA A 103 3.13 -5.08 -3.90
N ARG A 104 3.58 -6.11 -4.62
CA ARG A 104 4.90 -6.15 -5.27
C ARG A 104 5.07 -5.07 -6.30
N TYR A 105 4.10 -4.94 -7.20
CA TYR A 105 4.16 -3.93 -8.24
C TYR A 105 4.23 -2.51 -7.66
N THR A 106 3.38 -2.20 -6.69
CA THR A 106 3.32 -0.88 -6.06
C THR A 106 4.54 -0.59 -5.18
N SER A 107 5.14 -1.61 -4.55
CA SER A 107 6.33 -1.45 -3.71
C SER A 107 7.66 -1.40 -4.46
N SER A 108 7.69 -1.85 -5.73
CA SER A 108 8.91 -1.97 -6.55
C SER A 108 9.71 -0.67 -6.72
N LYS A 109 9.05 0.49 -6.61
CA LYS A 109 9.66 1.83 -6.68
C LYS A 109 10.38 2.26 -5.39
N TYR A 110 10.36 1.44 -4.33
CA TYR A 110 10.93 1.77 -3.03
C TYR A 110 12.11 0.88 -2.64
N THR A 111 12.97 1.39 -1.77
CA THR A 111 14.04 0.58 -1.17
C THR A 111 13.47 -0.51 -0.26
N ARG A 112 14.22 -1.60 -0.11
CA ARG A 112 13.87 -2.67 0.85
C ARG A 112 13.66 -2.16 2.27
N SER A 113 14.50 -1.23 2.71
CA SER A 113 14.39 -0.61 4.03
C SER A 113 13.08 0.16 4.20
N LYS A 114 12.63 0.91 3.17
CA LYS A 114 11.37 1.67 3.23
C LYS A 114 10.16 0.73 3.28
N VAL A 115 10.14 -0.31 2.46
CA VAL A 115 9.07 -1.32 2.46
C VAL A 115 9.02 -2.05 3.79
N ARG A 116 10.16 -2.53 4.31
CA ARG A 116 10.23 -3.26 5.59
C ARG A 116 9.67 -2.46 6.77
N LYS A 117 9.94 -1.14 6.80
CA LYS A 117 9.39 -0.22 7.83
C LYS A 117 7.88 -0.01 7.72
N ALA A 118 7.29 -0.33 6.57
CA ALA A 118 5.85 -0.22 6.33
C ALA A 118 5.09 -1.52 6.61
N LEU A 119 5.79 -2.66 6.75
CA LEU A 119 5.15 -3.95 6.96
C LEU A 119 4.53 -4.05 8.36
N PRO A 120 3.33 -4.66 8.48
CA PRO A 120 2.69 -4.89 9.76
C PRO A 120 3.51 -5.87 10.61
N PRO A 121 3.74 -5.60 11.91
CA PRO A 121 4.60 -6.44 12.75
C PRO A 121 4.23 -7.93 12.78
N ALA A 122 2.93 -8.24 12.74
CA ALA A 122 2.43 -9.62 12.79
C ALA A 122 2.80 -10.44 11.54
N PHE A 123 2.86 -9.82 10.37
CA PHE A 123 3.16 -10.49 9.10
C PHE A 123 4.47 -10.03 8.46
N ALA A 124 5.28 -9.22 9.15
CA ALA A 124 6.44 -8.56 8.55
C ALA A 124 7.39 -9.54 7.86
N TYR A 125 7.72 -10.65 8.51
CA TYR A 125 8.59 -11.68 7.93
C TYR A 125 7.97 -12.33 6.69
N ILE A 126 6.69 -12.75 6.78
CA ILE A 126 5.98 -13.43 5.71
C ILE A 126 5.81 -12.51 4.49
N LEU A 127 5.40 -11.27 4.70
CA LEU A 127 5.23 -10.28 3.64
C LEU A 127 6.57 -9.89 3.02
N GLU A 128 7.65 -9.78 3.80
CA GLU A 128 8.99 -9.54 3.26
C GLU A 128 9.41 -10.65 2.30
N GLU A 129 9.18 -11.92 2.65
CA GLU A 129 9.45 -13.07 1.78
C GLU A 129 8.57 -13.07 0.51
N LEU A 130 7.28 -12.77 0.64
CA LEU A 130 6.34 -12.77 -0.49
C LEU A 130 6.58 -11.60 -1.45
N LEU A 131 6.97 -10.43 -0.94
CA LEU A 131 7.23 -9.24 -1.77
C LEU A 131 8.58 -9.35 -2.50
N TYR A 132 9.61 -9.86 -1.82
CA TYR A 132 10.94 -10.07 -2.39
C TYR A 132 11.08 -11.51 -2.88
N GLN A 133 10.35 -11.82 -3.97
CA GLN A 133 10.76 -12.96 -4.77
C GLN A 133 12.19 -12.69 -5.24
N TYR A 134 13.11 -13.53 -4.80
CA TYR A 134 14.44 -13.58 -5.39
C TYR A 134 14.24 -14.04 -6.83
N ASP A 135 14.20 -13.08 -7.76
CA ASP A 135 14.08 -13.32 -9.20
C ASP A 135 15.22 -14.24 -9.65
N ALA A 136 15.03 -15.56 -9.58
CA ALA A 136 15.85 -16.58 -10.26
C ALA A 136 15.44 -18.05 -10.02
N ASP A 137 14.82 -18.45 -8.92
CA ASP A 137 14.73 -19.89 -8.60
C ASP A 137 13.32 -20.50 -8.67
N PHE A 138 13.13 -21.39 -9.64
CA PHE A 138 12.02 -22.36 -9.79
C PHE A 138 11.70 -23.18 -8.52
N ASN A 139 12.48 -23.07 -7.44
CA ASN A 139 12.38 -23.91 -6.25
C ASN A 139 11.51 -23.33 -5.12
N LYS A 140 11.02 -22.10 -5.20
CA LYS A 140 10.29 -21.45 -4.09
C LYS A 140 8.76 -21.37 -4.24
N GLU A 141 8.19 -21.77 -5.38
CA GLU A 141 6.72 -21.80 -5.53
C GLU A 141 6.04 -22.67 -4.47
N ALA A 142 6.55 -23.88 -4.23
CA ALA A 142 6.04 -24.76 -3.19
C ALA A 142 6.15 -24.14 -1.78
N TYR A 143 7.18 -23.33 -1.53
CA TYR A 143 7.35 -22.62 -0.26
C TYR A 143 6.29 -21.53 -0.08
N TYR A 144 6.01 -20.73 -1.11
CA TYR A 144 4.97 -19.70 -1.04
C TYR A 144 3.56 -20.30 -0.95
N ASN A 145 3.30 -21.39 -1.67
CA ASN A 145 2.03 -22.11 -1.56
C ASN A 145 1.83 -22.65 -0.15
N ALA A 146 2.87 -23.22 0.47
CA ALA A 146 2.81 -23.68 1.86
C ALA A 146 2.49 -22.53 2.84
N ILE A 147 2.98 -21.31 2.59
CA ILE A 147 2.62 -20.14 3.40
C ILE A 147 1.12 -19.85 3.28
N PHE A 148 0.57 -19.81 2.07
CA PHE A 148 -0.86 -19.55 1.86
C PHE A 148 -1.74 -20.65 2.46
N GLU A 149 -1.36 -21.92 2.27
CA GLU A 149 -2.05 -23.06 2.89
C GLU A 149 -2.09 -22.94 4.41
N GLN A 150 -0.98 -22.55 5.05
CA GLN A 150 -0.96 -22.35 6.50
C GLN A 150 -1.82 -21.17 6.95
N ILE A 151 -1.82 -20.06 6.21
CA ILE A 151 -2.67 -18.90 6.51
C ILE A 151 -4.16 -19.28 6.47
N ILE A 152 -4.56 -20.07 5.46
CA ILE A 152 -5.93 -20.58 5.30
C ILE A 152 -6.26 -21.57 6.41
N ALA A 153 -5.38 -22.55 6.68
CA ALA A 153 -5.60 -23.58 7.71
C ALA A 153 -5.73 -23.00 9.12
N LEU A 154 -5.12 -21.84 9.37
CA LEU A 154 -5.20 -21.10 10.64
C LEU A 154 -6.37 -20.10 10.69
N ASP A 155 -7.21 -20.02 9.65
CA ASP A 155 -8.33 -19.09 9.53
C ASP A 155 -7.90 -17.60 9.65
N THR A 156 -6.73 -17.29 9.10
CA THR A 156 -6.14 -15.92 9.13
C THR A 156 -6.12 -15.23 7.77
N ALA A 157 -6.65 -15.86 6.73
CA ALA A 157 -6.68 -15.32 5.37
C ALA A 157 -7.38 -13.95 5.26
N PRO A 158 -8.53 -13.69 5.92
CA PRO A 158 -9.16 -12.36 5.88
C PRO A 158 -8.25 -11.27 6.44
N LEU A 159 -7.62 -11.53 7.59
CA LEU A 159 -6.71 -10.57 8.24
C LEU A 159 -5.47 -10.31 7.37
N PHE A 160 -4.90 -11.36 6.78
CA PHE A 160 -3.76 -11.24 5.89
C PHE A 160 -4.07 -10.41 4.63
N CYS A 161 -5.22 -10.66 3.99
CA CYS A 161 -5.71 -9.89 2.84
C CYS A 161 -5.96 -8.41 3.21
N GLN A 162 -6.50 -8.15 4.40
CA GLN A 162 -6.72 -6.79 4.89
C GLN A 162 -5.41 -6.02 5.05
N GLU A 163 -4.41 -6.64 5.67
CA GLU A 163 -3.08 -6.05 5.83
C GLU A 163 -2.39 -5.77 4.49
N LEU A 164 -2.52 -6.69 3.52
CA LEU A 164 -2.06 -6.45 2.15
C LEU A 164 -2.77 -5.28 1.48
N ALA A 165 -4.09 -5.16 1.62
CA ALA A 165 -4.86 -4.05 1.07
C ALA A 165 -4.39 -2.70 1.63
N PHE A 166 -4.19 -2.59 2.95
CA PHE A 166 -3.65 -1.37 3.56
C PHE A 166 -2.22 -1.08 3.12
N LEU A 167 -1.41 -2.12 2.95
CA LEU A 167 -0.05 -1.96 2.44
C LEU A 167 -0.03 -1.44 1.00
N ILE A 168 -0.94 -1.93 0.14
CA ILE A 168 -1.14 -1.41 -1.22
C ILE A 168 -1.55 0.06 -1.19
N GLN A 169 -2.56 0.42 -0.39
CA GLN A 169 -2.98 1.82 -0.23
C GLN A 169 -1.79 2.72 0.15
N ARG A 170 -0.96 2.25 1.08
CA ARG A 170 0.24 2.95 1.55
C ARG A 170 1.33 3.10 0.48
N PHE A 171 1.52 2.12 -0.41
CA PHE A 171 2.55 2.20 -1.45
C PHE A 171 2.09 2.92 -2.72
N VAL A 172 0.79 3.09 -2.90
CA VAL A 172 0.25 3.84 -4.04
C VAL A 172 0.48 5.33 -3.86
N VAL A 173 0.27 5.87 -2.66
CA VAL A 173 0.49 7.30 -2.34
C VAL A 173 1.67 7.43 -1.38
N ASP A 174 2.75 8.10 -1.82
CA ASP A 174 3.94 8.27 -0.99
C ASP A 174 3.86 9.47 -0.07
N HIS A 175 3.40 10.59 -0.63
CA HIS A 175 3.35 11.87 0.04
C HIS A 175 2.05 12.59 -0.31
N LEU A 176 1.35 13.07 0.71
CA LEU A 176 0.10 13.81 0.57
C LEU A 176 0.34 15.31 0.73
N HIS A 177 -0.12 16.10 -0.24
CA HIS A 177 -0.17 17.55 -0.18
C HIS A 177 -1.63 17.97 0.01
N VAL A 178 -1.93 18.57 1.16
CA VAL A 178 -3.26 19.15 1.44
C VAL A 178 -3.21 20.64 1.17
N LEU A 179 -4.09 21.12 0.28
CA LEU A 179 -4.13 22.51 -0.14
C LEU A 179 -5.50 23.12 0.21
N GLY A 180 -5.49 24.21 0.98
CA GLY A 180 -6.70 24.95 1.33
C GLY A 180 -7.30 24.55 2.66
N ASP A 181 -8.61 24.74 2.78
CA ASP A 181 -9.30 24.76 4.08
C ASP A 181 -9.78 23.37 4.47
N ILE A 182 -9.29 22.89 5.61
CA ILE A 182 -9.71 21.62 6.21
C ILE A 182 -11.01 21.82 7.00
N TYR A 183 -11.06 22.92 7.76
CA TYR A 183 -12.18 23.31 8.60
C TYR A 183 -13.00 24.38 7.88
N ASP A 184 -14.10 23.98 7.26
CA ASP A 184 -15.10 24.93 6.74
C ASP A 184 -16.52 24.38 6.99
N ARG A 185 -17.26 24.00 5.95
CA ARG A 185 -18.72 23.77 6.02
C ARG A 185 -19.14 22.33 6.32
N GLY A 186 -18.24 21.38 6.17
CA GLY A 186 -18.55 19.96 6.23
C GLY A 186 -18.63 19.43 7.67
N PRO A 187 -19.21 18.24 7.84
CA PRO A 187 -19.66 17.75 9.13
C PRO A 187 -18.56 17.17 10.03
N ALA A 188 -17.40 16.79 9.47
CA ALA A 188 -16.41 15.99 10.19
C ALA A 188 -14.93 16.36 9.89
N PRO A 189 -14.52 17.64 10.05
CA PRO A 189 -13.12 18.04 9.86
C PRO A 189 -12.17 17.45 10.92
N ASP A 190 -12.67 17.12 12.11
CA ASP A 190 -11.95 16.39 13.16
C ASP A 190 -11.47 15.01 12.68
N LYS A 191 -12.35 14.25 12.01
CA LYS A 191 -11.99 12.95 11.44
C LYS A 191 -10.95 13.05 10.32
N ILE A 192 -10.99 14.14 9.56
CA ILE A 192 -9.95 14.42 8.54
C ILE A 192 -8.60 14.60 9.24
N MET A 193 -8.54 15.40 10.31
CA MET A 193 -7.30 15.59 11.07
C MET A 193 -6.78 14.29 11.69
N ASP A 194 -7.66 13.50 12.32
CA ASP A 194 -7.30 12.19 12.87
C ASP A 194 -6.69 11.29 11.78
N ARG A 195 -7.30 11.28 10.59
CA ARG A 195 -6.80 10.50 9.45
C ARG A 195 -5.45 11.01 8.96
N LEU A 196 -5.27 12.32 8.81
CA LEU A 196 -4.00 12.93 8.40
C LEU A 196 -2.87 12.57 9.38
N MET A 197 -3.13 12.56 10.68
CA MET A 197 -2.15 12.19 11.71
C MET A 197 -1.65 10.74 11.60
N THR A 198 -2.38 9.86 10.90
CA THR A 198 -1.94 8.47 10.66
C THR A 198 -1.00 8.32 9.47
N LEU A 199 -0.92 9.33 8.59
CA LEU A 199 -0.16 9.22 7.34
C LEU A 199 1.35 9.41 7.59
N PRO A 200 2.21 8.63 6.90
CA PRO A 200 3.65 8.65 7.16
C PRO A 200 4.37 9.88 6.59
N SER A 201 3.77 10.57 5.61
CA SER A 201 4.39 11.71 4.92
C SER A 201 3.31 12.63 4.36
N LEU A 202 3.27 13.87 4.84
CA LEU A 202 2.35 14.89 4.35
C LEU A 202 2.89 16.30 4.57
N ASP A 203 2.36 17.25 3.81
CA ASP A 203 2.39 18.67 4.14
C ASP A 203 1.02 19.32 3.91
N ILE A 204 0.82 20.46 4.57
CA ILE A 204 -0.42 21.21 4.52
C ILE A 204 -0.08 22.66 4.18
N GLN A 205 -0.67 23.16 3.11
CA GLN A 205 -0.76 24.58 2.85
C GLN A 205 -2.16 25.03 3.26
N LEU A 206 -2.24 25.67 4.43
CA LEU A 206 -3.50 26.21 4.94
C LEU A 206 -4.01 27.30 4.01
N GLY A 207 -5.31 27.25 3.73
CA GLY A 207 -6.00 28.33 3.05
C GLY A 207 -6.41 29.43 4.04
N ASN A 208 -7.55 30.05 3.78
CA ASN A 208 -8.01 31.19 4.57
C ASN A 208 -8.74 30.77 5.86
N HIS A 209 -9.26 29.54 5.92
CA HIS A 209 -10.09 29.02 6.99
C HIS A 209 -9.45 27.82 7.70
#